data_AF-A0A815LWY8-F1
#
_entry.id   AF-A0A815LWY8-F1
#
_cell.length_a   1.000
_cell.length_b   1.000
_cell.length_c   1.000
_cell.angle_alpha   90.00
_cell.angle_beta   90.00
_cell.angle_gamma   90.00
#
_symmetry.space_group_name_H-M   'P 1'
#
loop_
_entity.id
_entity.type
_entity.pdbx_description
1 polymer ?
#
loop_
_entity_poly.entity_id
_entity_poly.type
_entity_poly.pdbx_seq_one_letter_code
_entity_poly.pdbx_strand_id
1 'polypeptide(L)'
;MISDFLVHHPSGPFFELSEDEWKQAVAKYKSLNDDADVNYIRRTATASINIETDAYFDNDKILSQFERLFQMLEFKQEYKNNQIEIIVDNARTHTAKAYSLHNFGKNIGTRCPVKQIEYIDENGAIKVIDCYFQRGETKHKSKGLVELCKDLGIQLPDKAKLKEIHEILSTHRASVSKCK
;
A
#
# COMPACT_ATOMS: atom_id res chain seq x y z
N MET A 1 -22.29 -20.32 -5.13
CA MET A 1 -21.17 -19.38 -5.31
C MET A 1 -20.92 -18.76 -3.96
N ILE A 2 -19.77 -19.06 -3.36
CA ILE A 2 -19.33 -18.46 -2.10
C ILE A 2 -18.28 -17.42 -2.51
N SER A 3 -18.45 -16.17 -2.07
CA SER A 3 -17.56 -15.05 -2.36
C SER A 3 -17.02 -14.56 -1.02
N ASP A 4 -15.72 -14.77 -0.76
CA ASP A 4 -15.10 -14.41 0.52
C ASP A 4 -13.74 -13.72 0.32
N PHE A 5 -13.39 -12.83 1.24
CA PHE A 5 -12.27 -11.90 1.13
C PHE A 5 -11.05 -12.39 1.95
N LEU A 6 -9.82 -12.16 1.44
CA LEU A 6 -8.54 -12.55 2.08
C LEU A 6 -8.16 -11.72 3.33
N VAL A 7 -9.03 -10.82 3.77
CA VAL A 7 -8.83 -9.97 4.94
C VAL A 7 -9.62 -10.54 6.10
N HIS A 8 -9.06 -10.54 7.31
CA HIS A 8 -9.70 -11.08 8.51
C HIS A 8 -11.14 -10.59 8.67
N HIS A 9 -12.10 -11.52 8.63
CA HIS A 9 -13.53 -11.25 8.86
C HIS A 9 -13.91 -11.72 10.27
N PRO A 10 -14.84 -11.05 10.98
CA PRO A 10 -15.31 -11.46 12.31
C PRO A 10 -15.85 -12.90 12.40
N SER A 11 -16.12 -13.53 11.23
CA SER A 11 -16.64 -14.89 11.11
C SER A 11 -15.58 -15.99 11.21
N GLY A 12 -14.29 -15.64 11.29
CA GLY A 12 -13.19 -16.60 11.36
C GLY A 12 -12.29 -16.61 10.12
N PRO A 13 -11.24 -17.45 10.10
CA PRO A 13 -10.31 -17.53 8.99
C PRO A 13 -10.99 -18.08 7.73
N PHE A 14 -10.72 -17.45 6.59
CA PHE A 14 -11.25 -17.80 5.26
C PHE A 14 -10.90 -19.24 4.85
N PHE A 15 -9.69 -19.67 5.19
CA PHE A 15 -9.15 -20.95 4.77
C PHE A 15 -8.28 -21.51 5.88
N GLU A 16 -8.56 -22.75 6.29
CA GLU A 16 -7.80 -23.46 7.30
C GLU A 16 -7.58 -24.92 6.88
N LEU A 17 -6.35 -25.38 7.06
CA LEU A 17 -6.00 -26.79 6.99
C LEU A 17 -6.26 -27.48 8.33
N SER A 18 -6.77 -28.70 8.28
CA SER A 18 -6.74 -29.60 9.43
C SER A 18 -5.29 -29.88 9.87
N GLU A 19 -5.10 -30.41 11.08
CA GLU A 19 -3.76 -30.75 11.59
C GLU A 19 -2.99 -31.68 10.64
N ASP A 20 -3.65 -32.68 10.07
CA ASP A 20 -2.98 -33.66 9.21
C ASP A 20 -2.66 -33.11 7.82
N GLU A 21 -3.53 -32.26 7.27
CA GLU A 21 -3.23 -31.50 6.04
C GLU A 21 -2.09 -30.52 6.27
N TRP A 22 -2.08 -29.82 7.41
CA TRP A 22 -1.03 -28.88 7.78
C TRP A 22 0.33 -29.57 7.91
N LYS A 23 0.41 -30.72 8.58
CA LYS A 23 1.65 -31.49 8.69
C LYS A 23 2.23 -31.86 7.33
N GLN A 24 1.37 -32.27 6.39
CA GLN A 24 1.78 -32.57 5.02
C GLN A 24 2.26 -31.31 4.29
N ALA A 25 1.53 -30.19 4.47
CA ALA A 25 1.87 -28.92 3.85
C ALA A 25 3.23 -28.40 4.28
N VAL A 26 3.52 -28.35 5.59
CA VAL A 26 4.81 -27.85 6.10
C VAL A 26 5.97 -28.81 5.83
N ALA A 27 5.69 -30.11 5.63
CA ALA A 27 6.71 -31.06 5.22
C ALA A 27 7.19 -30.81 3.78
N LYS A 28 6.28 -30.36 2.89
CA LYS A 28 6.60 -30.01 1.50
C LYS A 28 7.10 -28.57 1.36
N TYR A 29 6.40 -27.62 1.96
CA TYR A 29 6.66 -26.19 1.85
C TYR A 29 7.16 -25.64 3.19
N LYS A 30 8.49 -25.63 3.36
CA LYS A 30 9.12 -25.08 4.57
C LYS A 30 8.81 -23.60 4.78
N SER A 31 8.60 -22.86 3.69
CA SER A 31 8.14 -21.46 3.67
C SER A 31 6.88 -21.21 4.49
N LEU A 32 6.05 -22.24 4.72
CA LEU A 32 4.85 -22.11 5.54
C LEU A 32 5.15 -21.92 7.03
N ASN A 33 6.35 -22.34 7.48
CA ASN A 33 6.87 -22.19 8.84
C ASN A 33 7.90 -21.07 8.99
N ASP A 34 8.36 -20.45 7.90
CA ASP A 34 9.32 -19.37 7.98
C ASP A 34 8.66 -18.15 8.65
N ASP A 35 9.42 -17.45 9.50
CA ASP A 35 8.99 -16.17 10.09
C ASP A 35 8.81 -15.16 8.96
N ALA A 36 7.57 -15.04 8.49
CA ALA A 36 7.19 -13.98 7.56
C ALA A 36 7.03 -12.68 8.35
N ASP A 37 7.29 -11.54 7.69
CA ASP A 37 6.95 -10.20 8.20
C ASP A 37 5.42 -9.97 8.33
N VAL A 38 4.63 -11.03 8.14
CA VAL A 38 3.17 -11.07 8.17
C VAL A 38 2.75 -12.08 9.25
N ASN A 39 2.00 -11.60 10.24
CA ASN A 39 1.49 -12.43 11.32
C ASN A 39 0.35 -13.32 10.82
N TYR A 40 0.67 -14.53 10.36
CA TYR A 40 -0.33 -15.51 9.93
C TYR A 40 -1.00 -16.21 11.11
N ILE A 41 -2.32 -16.38 11.04
CA ILE A 41 -3.03 -17.28 11.95
C ILE A 41 -2.61 -18.72 11.61
N ARG A 42 -2.29 -19.50 12.65
CA ARG A 42 -1.76 -20.86 12.52
C ARG A 42 -2.65 -21.75 11.64
N ARG A 43 -2.05 -22.48 10.68
CA ARG A 43 -2.72 -23.35 9.70
C ARG A 43 -3.67 -22.63 8.73
N THR A 44 -3.57 -21.31 8.63
CA THR A 44 -4.38 -20.52 7.71
C THR A 44 -3.51 -19.76 6.71
N ALA A 45 -4.15 -19.30 5.64
CA ALA A 45 -3.61 -18.26 4.76
C ALA A 45 -3.99 -16.85 5.22
N THR A 46 -4.75 -16.71 6.32
CA THR A 46 -5.22 -15.43 6.84
C THR A 46 -4.14 -14.76 7.68
N ALA A 47 -3.77 -13.55 7.29
CA ALA A 47 -2.95 -12.67 8.10
C ALA A 47 -3.80 -11.91 9.12
N SER A 48 -3.40 -11.91 10.40
CA SER A 48 -3.95 -10.98 11.38
C SER A 48 -3.37 -9.60 11.11
N ILE A 49 -4.22 -8.63 10.81
CA ILE A 49 -3.82 -7.23 10.59
C ILE A 49 -4.46 -6.41 11.70
N ASN A 50 -3.63 -5.80 12.53
CA ASN A 50 -4.08 -4.76 13.43
C ASN A 50 -3.97 -3.43 12.70
N ILE A 51 -5.13 -2.89 12.32
CA ILE A 51 -5.24 -1.53 11.79
C ILE A 51 -4.63 -0.60 12.84
N GLU A 52 -3.71 0.28 12.43
CA GLU A 52 -2.91 1.23 13.25
C GLU A 52 -1.52 0.77 13.72
N THR A 53 -1.24 -0.54 13.83
CA THR A 53 0.08 -1.04 14.28
C THR A 53 0.83 -1.81 13.20
N ASP A 54 0.15 -2.53 12.32
CA ASP A 54 0.79 -3.37 11.31
C ASP A 54 0.98 -2.61 9.98
N ALA A 55 2.16 -2.79 9.36
CA ALA A 55 2.52 -2.10 8.13
C ALA A 55 1.52 -2.42 7.00
N TYR A 56 0.99 -1.35 6.41
CA TYR A 56 0.08 -1.28 5.26
C TYR A 56 0.26 -2.42 4.23
N PHE A 57 -0.86 -2.92 3.68
CA PHE A 57 -0.88 -3.96 2.64
C PHE A 57 -0.26 -3.43 1.33
N ASP A 58 1.01 -3.74 1.10
CA ASP A 58 1.63 -3.58 -0.21
C ASP A 58 1.36 -4.80 -1.11
N ASN A 59 1.68 -4.66 -2.40
CA ASN A 59 1.45 -5.72 -3.37
C ASN A 59 2.25 -6.99 -3.04
N ASP A 60 3.43 -6.85 -2.44
CA ASP A 60 4.30 -7.98 -2.10
C ASP A 60 3.70 -8.83 -0.97
N LYS A 61 3.10 -8.17 0.04
CA LYS A 61 2.33 -8.83 1.09
C LYS A 61 1.09 -9.54 0.55
N ILE A 62 0.40 -8.96 -0.44
CA ILE A 62 -0.74 -9.62 -1.09
C ILE A 62 -0.27 -10.86 -1.85
N LEU A 63 0.79 -10.73 -2.65
CA LEU A 63 1.34 -11.84 -3.44
C LEU A 63 1.81 -12.98 -2.55
N SER A 64 2.49 -12.69 -1.43
CA SER A 64 2.92 -13.72 -0.48
C SER A 64 1.74 -14.43 0.19
N GLN A 65 0.63 -13.76 0.45
CA GLN A 65 -0.60 -14.39 0.94
C GLN A 65 -1.24 -15.32 -0.08
N PHE A 66 -1.28 -14.91 -1.35
CA PHE A 66 -1.74 -15.77 -2.44
C PHE A 66 -0.84 -16.99 -2.63
N GLU A 67 0.48 -16.79 -2.60
CA GLU A 67 1.45 -17.89 -2.69
C GLU A 67 1.24 -18.89 -1.55
N ARG A 68 1.11 -18.40 -0.31
CA ARG A 68 0.79 -19.22 0.85
C ARG A 68 -0.52 -20.00 0.65
N LEU A 69 -1.58 -19.33 0.20
CA LEU A 69 -2.86 -19.97 -0.09
C LEU A 69 -2.73 -21.09 -1.12
N PHE A 70 -2.02 -20.87 -2.23
CA PHE A 70 -1.84 -21.90 -3.26
C PHE A 70 -1.01 -23.09 -2.77
N GLN A 71 0.04 -22.85 -1.98
CA GLN A 71 0.81 -23.90 -1.33
C GLN A 71 -0.08 -24.77 -0.44
N MET A 72 -1.01 -24.15 0.30
CA MET A 72 -1.90 -24.87 1.20
C MET A 72 -3.08 -25.55 0.49
N LEU A 73 -3.60 -24.96 -0.60
CA LEU A 73 -4.72 -25.49 -1.39
C LEU A 73 -4.45 -26.90 -1.92
N GLU A 74 -3.18 -27.24 -2.20
CA GLU A 74 -2.78 -28.58 -2.64
C GLU A 74 -3.17 -29.68 -1.64
N PHE A 75 -3.25 -29.36 -0.35
CA PHE A 75 -3.49 -30.33 0.72
C PHE A 75 -4.94 -30.41 1.17
N LYS A 76 -5.75 -29.39 0.88
CA LYS A 76 -7.13 -29.30 1.36
C LYS A 76 -8.01 -30.33 0.65
N GLN A 77 -8.40 -31.39 1.36
CA GLN A 77 -9.12 -32.52 0.78
C GLN A 77 -10.50 -32.12 0.22
N GLU A 78 -11.18 -31.18 0.88
CA GLU A 78 -12.47 -30.63 0.45
C GLU A 78 -12.41 -30.00 -0.96
N TYR A 79 -11.24 -29.50 -1.36
CA TYR A 79 -11.04 -28.86 -2.67
C TYR A 79 -10.38 -29.79 -3.70
N LYS A 80 -10.03 -31.02 -3.32
CA LYS A 80 -9.42 -31.98 -4.23
C LYS A 80 -10.35 -32.29 -5.39
N ASN A 81 -9.80 -32.25 -6.61
CA ASN A 81 -10.52 -32.45 -7.89
C ASN A 81 -11.57 -31.39 -8.22
N ASN A 82 -11.61 -30.26 -7.50
CA ASN A 82 -12.42 -29.12 -7.89
C ASN A 82 -11.64 -28.19 -8.82
N GLN A 83 -12.37 -27.53 -9.73
CA GLN A 83 -11.83 -26.41 -10.48
C GLN A 83 -11.90 -25.17 -9.59
N ILE A 84 -10.76 -24.53 -9.38
CA ILE A 84 -10.66 -23.30 -8.61
C ILE A 84 -10.63 -22.14 -9.59
N GLU A 85 -11.60 -21.24 -9.49
CA GLU A 85 -11.62 -19.97 -10.22
C GLU A 85 -11.29 -18.84 -9.25
N ILE A 86 -10.41 -17.94 -9.67
CA ILE A 86 -9.94 -16.84 -8.86
C ILE A 86 -10.42 -15.56 -9.51
N ILE A 87 -11.34 -14.88 -8.83
CA ILE A 87 -11.85 -13.59 -9.25
C ILE A 87 -11.12 -12.54 -8.42
N VAL A 88 -10.26 -11.78 -9.08
CA VAL A 88 -9.56 -10.65 -8.47
C VAL A 88 -10.20 -9.39 -9.01
N ASP A 89 -10.65 -8.51 -8.12
CA ASP A 89 -11.04 -7.17 -8.54
C ASP A 89 -9.80 -6.45 -9.08
N ASN A 90 -9.97 -5.59 -10.08
CA ASN A 90 -8.93 -4.64 -10.49
C ASN A 90 -8.84 -3.47 -9.48
N ALA A 91 -8.94 -3.81 -8.20
CA ALA A 91 -8.62 -2.96 -7.10
C ALA A 91 -7.12 -2.68 -7.22
N ARG A 92 -6.79 -1.53 -7.81
CA ARG A 92 -5.49 -0.92 -7.58
C ARG A 92 -5.41 -0.81 -6.06
N THR A 93 -4.47 -1.50 -5.42
CA THR A 93 -4.13 -1.20 -4.03
C THR A 93 -4.10 0.31 -3.93
N HIS A 94 -4.90 0.86 -3.02
CA HIS A 94 -5.04 2.31 -2.83
C HIS A 94 -3.71 2.88 -2.32
N THR A 95 -2.64 2.76 -3.08
CA THR A 95 -1.31 3.31 -2.85
C THR A 95 -1.35 4.83 -3.10
N ALA A 96 -2.38 5.49 -2.56
CA ALA A 96 -2.23 6.85 -2.08
C ALA A 96 -1.27 6.75 -0.89
N LYS A 97 0.05 6.73 -1.17
CA LYS A 97 1.06 6.98 -0.14
C LYS A 97 0.72 8.33 0.47
N ALA A 98 0.17 8.31 1.69
CA ALA A 98 -0.19 9.53 2.39
C ALA A 98 1.09 10.19 2.88
N TYR A 99 1.47 11.28 2.23
CA TYR A 99 2.62 12.06 2.67
C TYR A 99 2.16 13.21 3.55
N SER A 100 2.56 13.19 4.82
CA SER A 100 2.30 14.33 5.70
C SER A 100 3.08 15.55 5.21
N LEU A 101 2.36 16.65 4.95
CA LEU A 101 2.94 17.94 4.56
C LEU A 101 3.95 18.45 5.61
N HIS A 102 3.77 18.08 6.88
CA HIS A 102 4.70 18.42 7.97
C HIS A 102 6.10 17.83 7.82
N ASN A 103 6.27 16.81 6.97
CA ASN A 103 7.57 16.23 6.69
C ASN A 103 8.35 16.99 5.60
N PHE A 104 7.72 17.96 4.93
CA PHE A 104 8.36 18.79 3.91
C PHE A 104 8.77 20.14 4.49
N GLY A 105 9.94 20.62 4.09
CA GLY A 105 10.34 21.98 4.38
C GLY A 105 9.79 22.96 3.33
N LYS A 106 9.73 24.25 3.72
CA LYS A 106 9.15 25.31 2.87
C LYS A 106 9.95 25.57 1.60
N ASN A 107 11.28 25.61 1.71
CA ASN A 107 12.19 26.14 0.69
C ASN A 107 13.01 25.03 0.01
N ILE A 108 13.68 25.38 -1.09
CA ILE A 108 14.57 24.47 -1.82
C ILE A 108 15.69 23.93 -0.90
N GLY A 109 16.03 22.65 -1.06
CA GLY A 109 17.12 21.99 -0.33
C GLY A 109 16.81 21.71 1.14
N THR A 110 15.54 21.81 1.55
CA THR A 110 15.09 21.48 2.91
C THR A 110 14.55 20.05 3.01
N ARG A 111 14.03 19.67 4.18
CA ARG A 111 13.53 18.31 4.44
C ARG A 111 12.53 17.87 3.36
N CYS A 112 12.75 16.69 2.80
CA CYS A 112 11.83 16.05 1.88
C CYS A 112 11.94 14.54 2.08
N PRO A 113 10.87 13.85 2.49
CA PRO A 113 10.94 12.43 2.83
C PRO A 113 10.91 11.52 1.61
N VAL A 114 10.53 12.04 0.43
CA VAL A 114 10.17 11.24 -0.74
C VAL A 114 10.81 11.79 -2.00
N LYS A 115 11.11 10.90 -2.95
CA LYS A 115 11.70 11.29 -4.24
C LYS A 115 10.66 11.81 -5.22
N GLN A 116 9.46 11.23 -5.20
CA GLN A 116 8.37 11.53 -6.13
C GLN A 116 7.01 11.42 -5.44
N ILE A 117 6.05 12.22 -5.90
CA ILE A 117 4.64 12.15 -5.51
C ILE A 117 3.83 11.74 -6.74
N GLU A 118 3.07 10.66 -6.62
CA GLU A 118 2.14 10.20 -7.64
C GLU A 118 0.70 10.46 -7.16
N TYR A 119 -0.14 11.01 -8.04
CA TYR A 119 -1.54 11.28 -7.74
C TYR A 119 -2.42 11.20 -8.99
N ILE A 120 -3.72 11.05 -8.79
CA ILE A 120 -4.72 11.03 -9.87
C ILE A 120 -5.36 12.41 -9.98
N ASP A 121 -5.29 13.01 -11.17
CA ASP A 121 -5.86 14.34 -11.45
C ASP A 121 -7.40 14.31 -11.56
N GLU A 122 -8.00 15.44 -11.95
CA GLU A 122 -9.45 15.58 -12.11
C GLU A 122 -10.01 14.73 -13.24
N ASN A 123 -9.20 14.41 -14.25
CA ASN A 123 -9.56 13.64 -15.44
C ASN A 123 -9.31 12.13 -15.26
N GLY A 124 -8.85 11.71 -14.08
CA GLY A 124 -8.50 10.31 -13.82
C GLY A 124 -7.12 9.91 -14.36
N ALA A 125 -6.32 10.87 -14.85
CA ALA A 125 -4.97 10.58 -15.33
C ALA A 125 -3.97 10.53 -14.17
N ILE A 126 -3.01 9.61 -14.28
CA ILE A 126 -1.90 9.51 -13.33
C ILE A 126 -0.91 10.64 -13.61
N LYS A 127 -0.56 11.39 -12.56
CA LYS A 127 0.44 12.46 -12.58
C LYS A 127 1.55 12.13 -11.60
N VAL A 128 2.78 12.40 -12.00
CA VAL A 128 3.98 12.20 -11.18
C VAL A 128 4.71 13.52 -11.06
N ILE A 129 5.12 13.87 -9.84
CA ILE A 129 5.91 15.06 -9.52
C ILE A 129 7.22 14.63 -8.91
N ASP A 130 8.33 15.07 -9.49
CA ASP A 130 9.66 14.94 -8.89
C ASP A 130 9.82 15.91 -7.73
N CYS A 131 10.09 15.39 -6.53
CA CYS A 131 10.39 16.21 -5.35
C CYS A 131 11.84 16.70 -5.30
N TYR A 132 12.63 16.44 -6.35
CA TYR A 132 14.02 16.88 -6.48
C TYR A 132 14.23 17.52 -7.86
N PHE A 133 15.09 18.52 -7.93
CA PHE A 133 15.47 19.12 -9.21
C PHE A 133 16.33 18.15 -10.02
N GLN A 134 15.87 17.81 -11.22
CA GLN A 134 16.58 16.92 -12.14
C GLN A 134 17.68 17.65 -12.94
N ARG A 135 17.56 18.97 -13.11
CA ARG A 135 18.44 19.82 -13.93
C ARG A 135 18.58 21.22 -13.32
N GLY A 136 19.54 22.01 -13.79
CA GLY A 136 19.79 23.39 -13.35
C GLY A 136 20.76 23.52 -12.18
N GLU A 137 20.96 24.74 -11.68
CA GLU A 137 21.89 25.05 -10.58
C GLU A 137 21.51 24.40 -9.25
N THR A 138 20.22 24.06 -9.08
CA THR A 138 19.67 23.41 -7.90
C THR A 138 19.55 21.89 -8.04
N LYS A 139 20.18 21.29 -9.07
CA LYS A 139 20.15 19.83 -9.30
C LYS A 139 20.45 19.04 -8.03
N HIS A 140 19.72 17.95 -7.80
CA HIS A 140 19.77 17.09 -6.61
C HIS A 140 19.33 17.74 -5.30
N LYS A 141 18.94 19.02 -5.27
CA LYS A 141 18.26 19.62 -4.12
C LYS A 141 16.77 19.26 -4.14
N SER A 142 16.18 19.15 -2.96
CA SER A 142 14.74 18.95 -2.82
C SER A 142 13.96 20.20 -3.23
N LYS A 143 12.81 19.98 -3.86
CA LYS A 143 11.78 20.97 -4.12
C LYS A 143 10.97 21.10 -2.84
N GLY A 144 11.20 22.17 -2.08
CA GLY A 144 10.36 22.49 -0.92
C GLY A 144 8.91 22.74 -1.34
N LEU A 145 8.02 22.92 -0.37
CA LEU A 145 6.58 23.08 -0.62
C LEU A 145 6.24 24.21 -1.59
N VAL A 146 6.98 25.33 -1.55
CA VAL A 146 6.75 26.45 -2.48
C VAL A 146 6.96 26.04 -3.93
N GLU A 147 7.98 25.21 -4.20
CA GLU A 147 8.25 24.76 -5.56
C GLU A 147 7.28 23.67 -6.00
N LEU A 148 6.89 22.78 -5.07
CA LEU A 148 5.84 21.79 -5.35
C LEU A 148 4.50 22.44 -5.69
N CYS A 149 4.14 23.57 -5.06
CA CYS A 149 2.95 24.33 -5.45
C CYS A 149 3.02 24.83 -6.90
N LYS A 150 4.19 25.25 -7.39
CA LYS A 150 4.36 25.68 -8.79
C LYS A 150 4.21 24.51 -9.75
N ASP A 151 4.82 23.37 -9.45
CA ASP A 151 4.68 22.14 -10.24
C ASP A 151 3.22 21.67 -10.30
N LEU A 152 2.43 21.99 -9.26
CA LEU A 152 1.00 21.75 -9.17
C LEU A 152 0.12 22.83 -9.81
N GLY A 153 0.69 23.93 -10.31
CA GLY A 153 -0.06 25.06 -10.85
C GLY A 153 -0.82 25.87 -9.80
N ILE A 154 -0.49 25.72 -8.52
CA ILE A 154 -1.11 26.42 -7.40
C ILE A 154 -0.44 27.79 -7.23
N GLN A 155 -1.24 28.85 -7.32
CA GLN A 155 -0.77 30.20 -7.02
C GLN A 155 -0.76 30.41 -5.50
N LEU A 156 0.42 30.69 -4.95
CA LEU A 156 0.57 31.04 -3.55
C LEU A 156 0.48 32.57 -3.36
N PRO A 157 -0.10 33.04 -2.24
CA PRO A 157 -0.02 34.45 -1.86
C PRO A 157 1.43 34.93 -1.71
N ASP A 158 1.66 36.22 -1.97
CA ASP A 158 2.95 36.85 -1.70
C ASP A 158 3.31 36.70 -0.22
N LYS A 159 4.50 36.13 0.04
CA LYS A 159 5.01 35.83 1.39
C LYS A 159 4.15 34.82 2.18
N ALA A 160 3.44 33.91 1.51
CA ALA A 160 2.67 32.85 2.14
C ALA A 160 3.42 32.16 3.30
N LYS A 161 2.77 32.02 4.45
CA LYS A 161 3.32 31.33 5.62
C LYS A 161 3.26 29.82 5.42
N LEU A 162 4.12 29.08 6.13
CA LEU A 162 4.15 27.61 6.03
C LEU A 162 2.78 26.98 6.33
N LYS A 163 2.07 27.52 7.33
CA LYS A 163 0.72 27.06 7.69
C LYS A 163 -0.29 27.25 6.56
N GLU A 164 -0.28 28.41 5.89
CA GLU A 164 -1.16 28.70 4.75
C GLU A 164 -0.85 27.75 3.57
N ILE A 165 0.43 27.49 3.31
CA ILE A 165 0.86 26.54 2.28
C ILE A 165 0.35 25.13 2.60
N HIS A 166 0.39 24.70 3.87
CA HIS A 166 -0.16 23.41 4.30
C HIS A 166 -1.67 23.35 4.08
N GLU A 167 -2.40 24.40 4.48
CA GLU A 167 -3.86 24.47 4.31
C GLU A 167 -4.24 24.37 2.84
N ILE A 168 -3.58 25.12 1.95
CA ILE A 168 -3.83 25.06 0.50
C ILE A 168 -3.54 23.65 -0.04
N LEU A 169 -2.35 23.10 0.25
CA LEU A 169 -1.96 21.79 -0.26
C LEU A 169 -2.81 20.65 0.31
N SER A 170 -3.32 20.78 1.54
CA SER A 170 -4.19 19.76 2.15
C SER A 170 -5.52 19.59 1.43
N THR A 171 -5.93 20.57 0.63
CA THR A 171 -7.13 20.47 -0.23
C THR A 171 -6.82 19.89 -1.61
N HIS A 172 -5.54 19.80 -1.98
CA HIS A 172 -5.12 19.35 -3.30
C HIS A 172 -4.99 17.82 -3.37
N ARG A 173 -5.41 17.19 -4.48
CA ARG A 173 -5.39 15.72 -4.65
C ARG A 173 -4.01 15.06 -4.50
N ALA A 174 -2.94 15.82 -4.71
CA ALA A 174 -1.57 15.35 -4.48
C ALA A 174 -1.21 15.18 -3.00
N SER A 175 -1.98 15.79 -2.09
CA SER A 175 -1.79 15.71 -0.63
C SER A 175 -3.00 15.15 0.12
N VAL A 176 -4.17 15.08 -0.52
CA VAL A 176 -5.38 14.48 0.06
C VAL A 176 -5.24 12.96 0.08
N SER A 177 -5.19 12.41 1.29
CA SER A 177 -5.49 11.00 1.56
C SER A 177 -6.92 10.72 1.10
N LYS A 178 -7.09 10.07 -0.06
CA LYS A 178 -8.38 9.46 -0.38
C LYS A 178 -8.47 8.13 0.38
N CYS A 179 -8.86 8.22 1.66
CA CYS A 179 -9.66 7.15 2.25
C CYS A 179 -11.07 7.32 1.68
N LYS A 180 -11.50 6.38 0.85
CA LYS A 180 -12.90 6.04 0.68
C LYS A 180 -13.09 4.64 1.23
#